data_AF-A0A3M6TP02-F1
#
_entry.id   AF-A0A3M6TP02-F1
#
_cell.length_a   1.000
_cell.length_b   1.000
_cell.length_c   1.000
_cell.angle_alpha   90.00
_cell.angle_beta   90.00
_cell.angle_gamma   90.00
#
_symmetry.space_group_name_H-M   'P 1'
#
loop_
_entity.id
_entity.type
_entity.pdbx_description
1 polymer ?
#
loop_
_entity_poly.entity_id
_entity_poly.type
_entity_poly.pdbx_seq_one_letter_code
_entity_poly.pdbx_strand_id
1 'polypeptide(L)'
;MSLKHEGLYRLAHGNSYSTIGPVFNVGKSTVIEAVQDVVKGLYELRDEYIKFPETIAEASSSIATFGDLTNLPNVVGAIDGSHIRIKAPNDSALDYFSRYQQHDFIIQAIVDGKKVFMDFACGYPGSMHDARVLRRSTIFQRAEQKNVLTQPTVNVNGHDIGPYLLGDSAYPLSPWLMKPYPEGTRDPREIAFKGHVNPKNVHFLFT
;
A
#
# COMPACT_ATOMS: atom_id res chain seq x y z
N MET A 1 -19.01 1.24 29.25
CA MET A 1 -18.39 0.29 28.29
C MET A 1 -19.17 0.14 26.97
N SER A 2 -20.20 0.97 26.70
CA SER A 2 -21.13 0.78 25.55
C SER A 2 -20.64 1.40 24.22
N LEU A 3 -19.79 2.41 24.27
CA LEU A 3 -19.48 3.34 23.16
C LEU A 3 -18.56 2.81 22.04
N LYS A 4 -18.20 1.53 22.03
CA LYS A 4 -17.29 0.98 21.02
C LYS A 4 -18.02 0.31 19.85
N HIS A 5 -19.28 -0.08 20.05
CA HIS A 5 -20.04 -0.85 19.06
C HIS A 5 -20.44 0.01 17.86
N GLU A 6 -20.79 1.26 18.10
CA GLU A 6 -21.16 2.26 17.10
C GLU A 6 -19.96 2.58 16.19
N GLY A 7 -18.77 2.68 16.81
CA GLY A 7 -17.50 2.89 16.13
C GLY A 7 -17.18 1.76 15.15
N LEU A 8 -17.21 0.52 15.64
CA LEU A 8 -17.02 -0.67 14.80
C LEU A 8 -18.10 -0.79 13.72
N TYR A 9 -19.36 -0.51 14.06
CA TYR A 9 -20.47 -0.55 13.12
C TYR A 9 -20.28 0.43 11.96
N ARG A 10 -19.79 1.65 12.24
CA ARG A 10 -19.45 2.64 11.23
C ARG A 10 -18.37 2.14 10.28
N LEU A 11 -17.31 1.53 10.81
CA LEU A 11 -16.18 1.05 10.02
C LEU A 11 -16.57 -0.15 9.16
N ALA A 12 -17.42 -1.04 9.66
CA ALA A 12 -17.88 -2.23 8.94
C ALA A 12 -18.87 -1.92 7.81
N HIS A 13 -19.79 -0.95 7.99
CA HIS A 13 -20.92 -0.75 7.07
C HIS A 13 -20.85 0.52 6.22
N GLY A 14 -19.97 1.48 6.52
CA GLY A 14 -19.89 2.71 5.74
C GLY A 14 -20.99 3.76 6.02
N ASN A 15 -21.98 3.43 6.84
CA ASN A 15 -23.18 4.26 7.08
C ASN A 15 -22.88 5.65 7.66
N SER A 16 -23.76 6.62 7.41
CA SER A 16 -23.58 7.97 7.94
C SER A 16 -23.72 8.02 9.47
N TYR A 17 -22.98 8.92 10.15
CA TYR A 17 -23.08 9.11 11.60
C TYR A 17 -24.51 9.44 12.05
N SER A 18 -25.25 10.21 11.23
CA SER A 18 -26.65 10.54 11.46
C SER A 18 -27.59 9.34 11.37
N THR A 19 -27.25 8.33 10.58
CA THR A 19 -28.05 7.10 10.47
C THR A 19 -27.74 6.12 11.60
N ILE A 20 -26.49 6.11 12.08
CA ILE A 20 -26.04 5.19 13.15
C ILE A 20 -26.59 5.62 14.51
N GLY A 21 -26.68 6.92 14.80
CA GLY A 21 -27.18 7.41 16.09
C GLY A 21 -28.53 6.79 16.51
N PRO A 22 -29.56 6.85 15.65
CA PRO A 22 -30.85 6.21 15.92
C PRO A 22 -30.78 4.68 16.09
N VAL A 23 -29.89 3.98 15.39
CA VAL A 23 -29.74 2.51 15.50
C VAL A 23 -29.27 2.10 16.90
N PHE A 24 -28.42 2.91 17.52
CA PHE A 24 -27.86 2.65 18.85
C PHE A 24 -28.48 3.51 19.95
N ASN A 25 -29.51 4.30 19.63
CA ASN A 25 -30.18 5.24 20.54
C ASN A 25 -29.20 6.23 21.21
N VAL A 26 -28.26 6.78 20.43
CA VAL A 26 -27.26 7.76 20.88
C VAL A 26 -27.22 9.00 19.98
N GLY A 27 -26.68 10.09 20.50
CA GLY A 27 -26.46 11.31 19.73
C GLY A 27 -25.40 11.13 18.63
N LYS A 28 -25.51 11.91 17.55
CA LYS A 28 -24.51 11.91 16.45
C LYS A 28 -23.09 12.19 16.94
N SER A 29 -22.92 13.11 17.90
CA SER A 29 -21.61 13.43 18.50
C SER A 29 -21.00 12.21 19.17
N THR A 30 -21.80 11.46 19.93
CA THR A 30 -21.39 10.22 20.60
C THR A 30 -20.92 9.16 19.60
N VAL A 31 -21.58 9.02 18.44
CA VAL A 31 -21.10 8.12 17.37
C VAL A 31 -19.75 8.58 16.80
N ILE A 32 -19.56 9.90 16.63
CA ILE A 32 -18.29 10.43 16.12
C ILE A 32 -17.16 10.14 17.11
N GLU A 33 -17.37 10.40 18.39
CA GLU A 33 -16.39 10.11 19.46
C GLU A 33 -16.07 8.61 19.50
N ALA A 34 -17.09 7.75 19.46
CA ALA A 34 -16.94 6.30 19.38
C ALA A 34 -16.05 5.85 18.20
N VAL A 35 -16.27 6.44 17.02
CA VAL A 35 -15.47 6.13 15.83
C VAL A 35 -14.04 6.60 15.99
N GLN A 36 -13.83 7.81 16.53
CA GLN A 36 -12.50 8.35 16.80
C GLN A 36 -11.72 7.47 17.79
N ASP A 37 -12.37 7.01 18.86
CA ASP A 37 -11.76 6.12 19.85
C ASP A 37 -11.36 4.77 19.24
N VAL A 38 -12.21 4.17 18.41
CA VAL A 38 -11.90 2.92 17.72
C VAL A 38 -10.75 3.10 16.73
N VAL A 39 -10.80 4.14 15.89
CA VAL A 39 -9.73 4.43 14.91
C VAL A 39 -8.41 4.70 15.64
N LYS A 40 -8.44 5.44 16.75
CA LYS A 40 -7.25 5.69 17.58
C LYS A 40 -6.66 4.39 18.12
N GLY A 41 -7.49 3.50 18.66
CA GLY A 41 -7.03 2.20 19.15
C GLY A 41 -6.42 1.33 18.05
N LEU A 42 -7.05 1.28 16.87
CA LEU A 42 -6.48 0.59 15.69
C LEU A 42 -5.16 1.20 15.25
N TYR A 43 -5.06 2.53 15.26
CA TYR A 43 -3.84 3.23 14.92
C TYR A 43 -2.72 2.95 15.94
N GLU A 44 -3.01 2.89 17.23
CA GLU A 44 -2.03 2.54 18.27
C GLU A 44 -1.50 1.10 18.11
N LEU A 45 -2.31 0.18 17.61
CA LEU A 45 -1.92 -1.21 17.33
C LEU A 45 -1.20 -1.40 15.99
N ARG A 46 -1.21 -0.41 15.09
CA ARG A 46 -0.80 -0.59 13.69
C ARG A 46 0.61 -1.17 13.55
N ASP A 47 1.55 -0.75 14.39
CA ASP A 47 2.97 -1.15 14.32
C ASP A 47 3.16 -2.60 14.82
N GLU A 48 2.15 -3.21 15.46
CA GLU A 48 2.15 -4.62 15.84
C GLU A 48 1.80 -5.54 14.67
N TYR A 49 0.90 -5.08 13.78
CA TYR A 49 0.31 -5.88 12.70
C TYR A 49 0.87 -5.55 11.31
N ILE A 50 1.24 -4.30 11.06
CA ILE A 50 1.81 -3.85 9.79
C ILE A 50 3.32 -3.75 9.97
N LYS A 51 4.02 -4.81 9.57
CA LYS A 51 5.47 -4.93 9.70
C LYS A 51 6.09 -5.33 8.39
N PHE A 52 7.13 -4.59 8.02
CA PHE A 52 7.95 -4.95 6.87
C PHE A 52 8.92 -6.05 7.29
N PRO A 53 9.14 -7.09 6.47
CA PRO A 53 10.08 -8.17 6.81
C PRO A 53 11.50 -7.65 6.95
N GLU A 54 12.14 -7.95 8.09
CA GLU A 54 13.51 -7.49 8.41
C GLU A 54 14.49 -8.66 8.50
N THR A 55 14.02 -9.83 8.91
CA THR A 55 14.84 -11.04 8.99
C THR A 55 14.75 -11.86 7.70
N ILE A 56 15.77 -12.70 7.47
CA ILE A 56 15.79 -13.64 6.34
C ILE A 56 14.57 -14.56 6.36
N ALA A 57 14.15 -15.00 7.55
CA ALA A 57 13.00 -15.89 7.71
C ALA A 57 11.68 -15.19 7.32
N GLU A 58 11.47 -13.95 7.77
CA GLU A 58 10.29 -13.16 7.42
C GLU A 58 10.26 -12.83 5.92
N ALA A 59 11.40 -12.41 5.35
CA ALA A 59 11.51 -12.14 3.92
C ALA A 59 11.22 -13.41 3.10
N SER A 60 11.76 -14.56 3.49
CA SER A 60 11.51 -15.85 2.83
C SER A 60 10.03 -16.25 2.93
N SER A 61 9.39 -16.01 4.08
CA SER A 61 7.95 -16.25 4.26
C SER A 61 7.12 -15.38 3.31
N SER A 62 7.46 -14.10 3.20
CA SER A 62 6.78 -13.18 2.27
C SER A 62 7.01 -13.59 0.82
N ILE A 63 8.24 -13.94 0.43
CA ILE A 63 8.57 -14.43 -0.92
C ILE A 63 7.76 -15.66 -1.28
N ALA A 64 7.61 -16.61 -0.35
CA ALA A 64 6.84 -17.81 -0.57
C ALA A 64 5.36 -17.52 -0.92
N THR A 65 4.79 -16.41 -0.41
CA THR A 65 3.41 -16.03 -0.74
C THR A 65 3.21 -15.63 -2.21
N PHE A 66 4.28 -15.26 -2.93
CA PHE A 66 4.23 -14.92 -4.34
C PHE A 66 4.43 -16.12 -5.28
N GLY A 67 4.85 -17.28 -4.76
CA GLY A 67 5.16 -18.46 -5.58
C GLY A 67 4.00 -18.96 -6.44
N ASP A 68 2.75 -18.78 -5.98
CA ASP A 68 1.55 -19.15 -6.73
C ASP A 68 1.04 -18.03 -7.66
N LEU A 69 1.55 -16.80 -7.51
CA LEU A 69 1.10 -15.61 -8.23
C LEU A 69 1.95 -15.29 -9.45
N THR A 70 3.25 -15.61 -9.38
CA THR A 70 4.24 -15.28 -10.40
C THR A 70 5.43 -16.24 -10.33
N ASN A 71 6.07 -16.49 -11.47
CA ASN A 71 7.34 -17.24 -11.51
C ASN A 71 8.55 -16.34 -11.25
N LEU A 72 8.33 -15.08 -10.87
CA LEU A 72 9.41 -14.16 -10.56
C LEU A 72 10.06 -14.54 -9.22
N PRO A 73 11.39 -14.72 -9.20
CA PRO A 73 12.09 -15.06 -7.98
C PRO A 73 12.17 -13.85 -7.06
N ASN A 74 12.24 -14.09 -5.75
CA ASN A 74 12.58 -13.08 -4.74
C ASN A 74 11.67 -11.84 -4.66
N VAL A 75 10.43 -11.93 -5.15
CA VAL A 75 9.40 -10.90 -4.93
C VAL A 75 8.97 -10.93 -3.46
N VAL A 76 9.35 -9.93 -2.67
CA VAL A 76 8.94 -9.85 -1.25
C VAL A 76 7.56 -9.28 -1.10
N GLY A 77 7.23 -8.31 -1.93
CA GLY A 77 6.06 -7.50 -1.76
C GLY A 77 5.79 -6.73 -3.01
N ALA A 78 4.67 -6.07 -2.98
CA ALA A 78 4.16 -5.41 -4.13
C ALA A 78 3.68 -4.03 -3.61
N ILE A 79 4.07 -2.94 -4.28
CA ILE A 79 3.88 -1.54 -3.89
C ILE A 79 2.97 -0.81 -4.86
N ASP A 80 2.02 -0.03 -4.34
CA ASP A 80 1.17 0.83 -5.17
C ASP A 80 0.68 2.07 -4.42
N GLY A 81 0.26 3.07 -5.19
CA GLY A 81 -0.37 4.31 -4.73
C GLY A 81 -1.88 4.31 -4.99
N SER A 82 -2.66 4.78 -4.03
CA SER A 82 -4.09 5.02 -4.20
C SER A 82 -4.52 6.39 -3.69
N HIS A 83 -5.57 6.92 -4.30
CA HIS A 83 -6.13 8.24 -3.99
C HIS A 83 -7.39 8.09 -3.14
N ILE A 84 -7.34 8.63 -1.92
CA ILE A 84 -8.47 8.66 -1.00
C ILE A 84 -9.14 10.02 -1.07
N ARG A 85 -10.37 10.03 -1.58
CA ARG A 85 -11.18 11.24 -1.72
C ARG A 85 -11.45 11.90 -0.38
N ILE A 86 -11.28 13.21 -0.33
CA ILE A 86 -11.57 14.04 0.84
C ILE A 86 -12.45 15.22 0.47
N LYS A 87 -13.00 15.87 1.50
CA LYS A 87 -13.49 17.24 1.34
C LYS A 87 -12.29 18.17 1.13
N ALA A 88 -12.47 19.20 0.32
CA ALA A 88 -11.43 20.18 0.07
C ALA A 88 -10.90 20.75 1.40
N PRO A 89 -9.59 20.65 1.67
CA PRO A 89 -8.98 21.32 2.82
C PRO A 89 -9.17 22.84 2.73
N ASN A 90 -9.35 23.51 3.87
CA ASN A 90 -9.60 24.96 3.88
C ASN A 90 -8.39 25.77 3.35
N ASP A 91 -7.17 25.38 3.73
CA ASP A 91 -5.96 26.19 3.48
C ASP A 91 -5.09 25.67 2.32
N SER A 92 -5.36 24.46 1.84
CA SER A 92 -4.52 23.75 0.86
C SER A 92 -5.31 23.02 -0.23
N ALA A 93 -6.52 23.50 -0.52
CA ALA A 93 -7.42 22.89 -1.51
C ALA A 93 -6.72 22.54 -2.84
N LEU A 94 -5.91 23.46 -3.38
CA LEU A 94 -5.20 23.27 -4.65
C LEU A 94 -4.17 22.13 -4.60
N ASP A 95 -3.45 21.96 -3.48
CA ASP A 95 -2.45 20.90 -3.35
C ASP A 95 -3.09 19.51 -3.36
N TYR A 96 -4.31 19.40 -2.83
CA TYR A 96 -5.07 18.15 -2.76
C TYR A 96 -5.95 17.93 -3.99
N PHE A 97 -5.98 18.87 -4.95
CA PHE A 97 -6.71 18.68 -6.19
C PHE A 97 -5.88 17.86 -7.19
N SER A 98 -6.32 16.63 -7.45
CA SER A 98 -5.57 15.66 -8.25
C SER A 98 -5.94 15.70 -9.74
N ARG A 99 -5.18 14.94 -10.54
CA ARG A 99 -5.47 14.70 -11.96
C ARG A 99 -6.85 14.06 -12.20
N TYR A 100 -7.45 13.45 -11.17
CA TYR A 100 -8.79 12.86 -11.22
C TYR A 100 -9.92 13.88 -11.04
N GLN A 101 -9.61 15.19 -11.09
CA GLN A 101 -10.59 16.27 -10.96
C GLN A 101 -11.37 16.22 -9.63
N GLN A 102 -10.70 15.80 -8.56
CA GLN A 102 -11.25 15.72 -7.21
C GLN A 102 -10.22 16.11 -6.16
N HIS A 103 -10.69 16.41 -4.95
CA HIS A 103 -9.81 16.57 -3.80
C HIS A 103 -9.54 15.20 -3.16
N ASP A 104 -8.29 14.80 -3.11
CA ASP A 104 -7.85 13.53 -2.54
C ASP A 104 -6.44 13.64 -1.93
N PHE A 105 -6.07 12.65 -1.13
CA PHE A 105 -4.70 12.44 -0.68
C PHE A 105 -4.23 11.05 -1.10
N ILE A 106 -2.91 10.88 -1.20
CA ILE A 106 -2.29 9.63 -1.63
C ILE A 106 -1.93 8.78 -0.42
N ILE A 107 -2.23 7.49 -0.52
CA ILE A 107 -1.66 6.42 0.29
C ILE A 107 -0.81 5.55 -0.62
N GLN A 108 0.45 5.37 -0.27
CA GLN A 108 1.29 4.32 -0.79
C GLN A 108 1.27 3.15 0.19
N ALA A 109 1.11 1.94 -0.29
CA ALA A 109 1.10 0.74 0.55
C ALA A 109 1.89 -0.39 -0.09
N ILE A 110 2.45 -1.25 0.76
CA ILE A 110 3.10 -2.49 0.36
C ILE A 110 2.34 -3.66 0.96
N VAL A 111 2.06 -4.66 0.13
CA VAL A 111 1.42 -5.91 0.56
C VAL A 111 2.21 -7.15 0.14
N ASP A 112 2.05 -8.24 0.88
CA ASP A 112 2.55 -9.55 0.50
C ASP A 112 1.64 -10.21 -0.57
N GLY A 113 1.99 -11.42 -1.01
CA GLY A 113 1.18 -12.19 -1.96
C GLY A 113 -0.17 -12.65 -1.41
N LYS A 114 -0.36 -12.58 -0.08
CA LYS A 114 -1.64 -12.82 0.59
C LYS A 114 -2.46 -11.54 0.78
N LYS A 115 -2.01 -10.41 0.22
CA LYS A 115 -2.68 -9.11 0.29
C LYS A 115 -2.71 -8.52 1.72
N VAL A 116 -1.77 -8.92 2.57
CA VAL A 116 -1.59 -8.38 3.92
C VAL A 116 -0.66 -7.17 3.87
N PHE A 117 -1.04 -6.07 4.52
CA PHE A 117 -0.22 -4.86 4.61
C PHE A 117 1.06 -5.08 5.39
N MET A 118 2.19 -4.70 4.79
CA MET A 118 3.52 -4.77 5.40
C MET A 118 4.10 -3.39 5.69
N ASP A 119 3.76 -2.38 4.88
CA ASP A 119 4.20 -1.00 5.07
C ASP A 119 3.21 -0.05 4.40
N PHE A 120 3.15 1.20 4.86
CA PHE A 120 2.41 2.26 4.19
C PHE A 120 3.00 3.64 4.48
N ALA A 121 2.75 4.57 3.56
CA ALA A 121 3.01 5.99 3.71
C ALA A 121 1.77 6.76 3.23
N CYS A 122 1.17 7.58 4.10
CA CYS A 122 -0.12 8.22 3.82
C CYS A 122 -0.11 9.73 4.09
N GLY A 123 -1.12 10.42 3.56
CA GLY A 123 -1.38 11.84 3.85
C GLY A 123 -0.66 12.81 2.91
N TYR A 124 -0.17 12.34 1.76
CA TYR A 124 0.44 13.20 0.76
C TYR A 124 -0.63 13.88 -0.10
N PRO A 125 -0.42 15.14 -0.53
CA PRO A 125 -1.38 15.82 -1.41
C PRO A 125 -1.67 15.04 -2.69
N GLY A 126 -2.94 15.02 -3.12
CA GLY A 126 -3.41 14.33 -4.33
C GLY A 126 -2.76 14.76 -5.64
N SER A 127 -2.18 15.96 -5.70
CA SER A 127 -1.39 16.43 -6.84
C SER A 127 0.03 15.85 -6.91
N MET A 128 0.47 15.12 -5.87
CA MET A 128 1.83 14.59 -5.81
C MET A 128 2.00 13.38 -6.75
N HIS A 129 3.18 13.22 -7.35
CA HIS A 129 3.52 12.04 -8.15
C HIS A 129 3.98 10.88 -7.25
N ASP A 130 3.68 9.65 -7.63
CA ASP A 130 4.01 8.42 -6.88
C ASP A 130 5.51 8.30 -6.58
N ALA A 131 6.37 8.67 -7.54
CA ALA A 131 7.81 8.71 -7.33
C ALA A 131 8.25 9.70 -6.23
N ARG A 132 7.53 10.81 -6.03
CA ARG A 132 7.79 11.75 -4.94
C ARG A 132 7.29 11.21 -3.61
N VAL A 133 6.15 10.52 -3.60
CA VAL A 133 5.64 9.81 -2.41
C VAL A 133 6.63 8.74 -1.99
N LEU A 134 7.10 7.90 -2.92
CA LEU A 134 8.13 6.88 -2.67
C LEU A 134 9.37 7.49 -2.02
N ARG A 135 9.97 8.55 -2.61
CA ARG A 135 11.18 9.17 -2.05
C ARG A 135 11.01 9.72 -0.63
N ARG A 136 9.76 10.00 -0.21
CA ARG A 136 9.42 10.48 1.13
C ARG A 136 9.01 9.37 2.09
N SER A 137 8.82 8.14 1.59
CA SER A 137 8.43 6.99 2.40
C SER A 137 9.60 6.45 3.22
N THR A 138 9.29 5.82 4.35
CA THR A 138 10.28 5.15 5.21
C THR A 138 10.92 3.97 4.48
N ILE A 139 10.16 3.21 3.68
CA ILE A 139 10.69 2.06 2.95
C ILE A 139 11.79 2.45 1.96
N PHE A 140 11.64 3.59 1.26
CA PHE A 140 12.68 4.08 0.35
C PHE A 140 13.98 4.35 1.09
N GLN A 141 13.93 5.04 2.23
CA GLN A 141 15.13 5.34 3.03
C GLN A 141 15.81 4.05 3.51
N ARG A 142 15.02 3.09 4.02
CA ARG A 142 15.53 1.81 4.51
C ARG A 142 16.17 0.98 3.39
N ALA A 143 15.57 0.94 2.21
CA ALA A 143 16.09 0.18 1.09
C ALA A 143 17.35 0.81 0.49
N GLU A 144 17.40 2.14 0.33
CA GLU A 144 18.59 2.86 -0.14
C GLU A 144 19.78 2.71 0.84
N GLN A 145 19.50 2.67 2.14
CA GLN A 145 20.49 2.42 3.19
C GLN A 145 20.87 0.94 3.35
N LYS A 146 20.26 0.03 2.57
CA LYS A 146 20.46 -1.43 2.66
C LYS A 146 20.11 -2.02 4.03
N ASN A 147 19.15 -1.42 4.74
CA ASN A 147 18.63 -1.95 6.00
C ASN A 147 17.57 -3.06 5.78
N VAL A 148 16.99 -3.12 4.59
CA VAL A 148 15.98 -4.12 4.18
C VAL A 148 16.23 -4.55 2.74
N LEU A 149 15.55 -5.61 2.28
CA LEU A 149 15.60 -6.09 0.89
C LEU A 149 17.04 -6.47 0.45
N THR A 150 17.83 -7.02 1.36
CA THR A 150 19.22 -7.43 1.09
C THR A 150 19.42 -8.94 1.04
N GLN A 151 18.55 -9.72 1.71
CA GLN A 151 18.62 -11.17 1.84
C GLN A 151 17.20 -11.77 1.97
N PRO A 152 16.96 -13.01 1.52
CA PRO A 152 17.92 -13.91 0.87
C PRO A 152 18.21 -13.52 -0.58
N THR A 153 19.39 -13.89 -1.09
CA THR A 153 19.71 -13.79 -2.52
C THR A 153 19.48 -15.11 -3.23
N VAL A 154 19.06 -15.05 -4.49
CA VAL A 154 18.90 -16.23 -5.37
C VAL A 154 19.69 -16.02 -6.65
N ASN A 155 20.39 -17.06 -7.11
CA ASN A 155 21.17 -16.99 -8.34
C ASN A 155 20.28 -17.33 -9.55
N VAL A 156 20.18 -16.41 -10.49
CA VAL A 156 19.45 -16.59 -11.74
C VAL A 156 20.40 -16.31 -12.89
N ASN A 157 20.73 -17.35 -13.67
CA ASN A 157 21.66 -17.27 -14.80
C ASN A 157 23.01 -16.63 -14.44
N GLY A 158 23.55 -16.92 -13.25
CA GLY A 158 24.83 -16.37 -12.80
C GLY A 158 24.74 -14.99 -12.15
N HIS A 159 23.54 -14.42 -12.00
CA HIS A 159 23.32 -13.15 -11.31
C HIS A 159 22.61 -13.36 -9.97
N ASP A 160 23.19 -12.82 -8.90
CA ASP A 160 22.54 -12.84 -7.59
C ASP A 160 21.48 -11.75 -7.51
N ILE A 161 20.23 -12.18 -7.35
CA ILE A 161 19.06 -11.32 -7.24
C ILE A 161 18.68 -11.24 -5.77
N GLY A 162 18.74 -10.04 -5.20
CA GLY A 162 18.22 -9.77 -3.85
C GLY A 162 16.69 -9.75 -3.81
N PRO A 163 16.10 -9.68 -2.62
CA PRO A 163 14.66 -9.47 -2.49
C PRO A 163 14.25 -8.10 -3.06
N TYR A 164 13.10 -8.00 -3.72
CA TYR A 164 12.62 -6.74 -4.29
C TYR A 164 11.10 -6.59 -4.23
N LEU A 165 10.64 -5.36 -4.45
CA LEU A 165 9.24 -5.00 -4.57
C LEU A 165 8.82 -4.89 -6.05
N LEU A 166 7.59 -5.28 -6.35
CA LEU A 166 6.95 -5.00 -7.63
C LEU A 166 6.11 -3.73 -7.54
N GLY A 167 6.43 -2.71 -8.33
CA GLY A 167 5.63 -1.48 -8.47
C GLY A 167 5.05 -1.31 -9.87
N ASP A 168 4.13 -0.37 -10.01
CA ASP A 168 3.57 0.01 -11.30
C ASP A 168 4.58 0.81 -12.17
N SER A 169 4.15 1.21 -13.37
CA SER A 169 5.01 1.93 -14.31
C SER A 169 5.43 3.34 -13.84
N ALA A 170 4.68 3.95 -12.92
CA ALA A 170 4.92 5.29 -12.38
C ALA A 170 6.09 5.33 -11.38
N TYR A 171 6.46 4.18 -10.82
CA TYR A 171 7.61 4.04 -9.95
C TYR A 171 8.95 4.12 -10.71
N PRO A 172 10.05 4.57 -10.07
CA PRO A 172 11.39 4.43 -10.62
C PRO A 172 11.87 2.97 -10.55
N LEU A 173 12.77 2.58 -11.45
CA LEU A 173 13.46 1.29 -11.37
C LEU A 173 14.67 1.41 -10.43
N SER A 174 14.86 0.46 -9.53
CA SER A 174 16.03 0.34 -8.64
C SER A 174 16.40 -1.13 -8.40
N PRO A 175 17.55 -1.44 -7.75
CA PRO A 175 17.89 -2.82 -7.40
C PRO A 175 16.88 -3.53 -6.50
N TRP A 176 16.03 -2.78 -5.79
CA TRP A 176 15.04 -3.29 -4.84
C TRP A 176 13.59 -2.98 -5.24
N LEU A 177 13.38 -2.30 -6.37
CA LEU A 177 12.06 -1.95 -6.91
C LEU A 177 12.02 -2.19 -8.41
N MET A 178 11.30 -3.23 -8.82
CA MET A 178 11.05 -3.58 -10.21
C MET A 178 9.70 -3.07 -10.68
N LYS A 179 9.61 -2.75 -11.97
CA LYS A 179 8.37 -2.29 -12.61
C LYS A 179 8.17 -2.96 -13.96
N PRO A 180 6.92 -3.07 -14.46
CA PRO A 180 6.67 -3.67 -15.76
C PRO A 180 7.33 -2.87 -16.89
N TYR A 181 7.69 -3.57 -17.97
CA TYR A 181 8.13 -2.95 -19.20
C TYR A 181 7.02 -2.06 -19.80
N PRO A 182 7.37 -0.97 -20.51
CA PRO A 182 6.39 -0.11 -21.15
C PRO A 182 5.42 -0.90 -22.04
N GLU A 183 4.14 -0.48 -22.04
CA GLU A 183 3.10 -1.17 -22.82
C GLU A 183 3.44 -1.26 -24.31
N GLY A 184 4.06 -0.21 -24.87
CA GLY A 184 4.45 -0.13 -26.28
C GLY A 184 5.73 -0.87 -26.70
N THR A 185 6.34 -1.67 -25.82
CA THR A 185 7.54 -2.44 -26.23
C THR A 185 7.25 -3.45 -27.33
N ARG A 186 8.19 -3.58 -28.26
CA ARG A 186 8.16 -4.55 -29.36
C ARG A 186 9.15 -5.69 -29.16
N ASP A 187 9.90 -5.70 -28.06
CA ASP A 187 10.83 -6.79 -27.75
C ASP A 187 10.03 -8.04 -27.32
N PRO A 188 10.15 -9.17 -28.03
CA PRO A 188 9.44 -10.41 -27.69
C PRO A 188 9.73 -10.91 -26.26
N ARG A 189 10.92 -10.65 -25.72
CA ARG A 189 11.31 -11.03 -24.34
C ARG A 189 10.58 -10.18 -23.31
N GLU A 190 10.44 -8.89 -23.57
CA GLU A 190 9.70 -7.96 -22.71
C GLU A 190 8.20 -8.27 -22.75
N ILE A 191 7.67 -8.67 -23.91
CA ILE A 191 6.28 -9.15 -24.05
C ILE A 191 6.09 -10.45 -23.27
N ALA A 192 7.02 -11.41 -23.34
CA ALA A 192 6.96 -12.64 -22.56
C ALA A 192 7.05 -12.38 -21.04
N PHE A 193 7.85 -11.40 -20.61
CA PHE A 193 7.94 -10.98 -19.21
C PHE A 193 6.62 -10.40 -18.67
N LYS A 194 5.84 -9.71 -19.51
CA LYS A 194 4.49 -9.22 -19.12
C LYS A 194 3.54 -10.33 -18.72
N GLY A 195 3.70 -11.56 -19.24
CA GLY A 195 2.93 -12.72 -18.80
C GLY A 195 3.25 -13.16 -17.36
N HIS A 196 4.45 -12.84 -16.87
CA HIS A 196 4.94 -13.20 -15.53
C HIS A 196 4.63 -12.11 -14.49
N VAL A 197 4.63 -10.84 -14.89
CA VAL A 197 4.06 -9.73 -14.13
C VAL A 197 2.62 -9.57 -14.58
N ASN A 198 1.71 -10.47 -14.19
CA ASN A 198 0.31 -10.30 -14.55
C ASN A 198 -0.26 -9.10 -13.76
N PRO A 199 -0.57 -7.96 -14.42
CA PRO A 199 -1.10 -6.81 -13.72
C PRO A 199 -2.44 -7.11 -13.06
N LYS A 200 -3.18 -8.16 -13.44
CA LYS A 200 -4.42 -8.59 -12.78
C LYS A 200 -4.21 -9.41 -11.49
N ASN A 201 -3.06 -10.06 -11.33
CA ASN A 201 -2.71 -10.78 -10.08
C ASN A 201 -1.96 -9.87 -9.10
N VAL A 202 -1.35 -8.80 -9.62
CA VAL A 202 -0.66 -7.74 -8.87
C VAL A 202 -1.49 -6.44 -8.89
N HIS A 203 -2.76 -6.48 -9.32
CA HIS A 203 -3.65 -5.32 -9.23
C HIS A 203 -3.98 -5.12 -7.75
N PHE A 204 -3.31 -4.14 -7.15
CA PHE A 204 -3.44 -3.78 -5.76
C PHE A 204 -4.83 -3.21 -5.48
N LEU A 205 -5.60 -3.96 -4.69
CA LEU A 205 -6.39 -3.60 -3.50
C LEU A 205 -7.09 -2.24 -3.32
N PHE A 206 -7.05 -1.28 -4.24
CA PHE A 206 -7.62 0.05 -3.97
C PHE A 206 -8.32 0.74 -5.14
N THR A 207 -8.72 0.00 -6.17
CA THR A 207 -9.69 0.44 -7.19
C THR A 207 -10.91 -0.45 -7.22
#